data_AF-A0AAD6KRT0-F1
#
_entry.id   AF-A0AAD6KRT0-F1
#
_cell.length_a   1.000
_cell.length_b   1.000
_cell.length_c   1.000
_cell.angle_alpha   90.00
_cell.angle_beta   90.00
_cell.angle_gamma   90.00
#
_symmetry.space_group_name_H-M   'P 1'
#
loop_
_entity.id
_entity.type
_entity.pdbx_description
1 polymer ?
#
loop_
_entity_poly.entity_id
_entity_poly.type
_entity_poly.pdbx_seq_one_letter_code
_entity_poly.pdbx_strand_id
1 'polypeptide(L)'
;MKGRMGNPLHLKSLNHISHLCRSVKESIDFYQDVLGFVPIRRPGSFNFDGAWLFGFGIGIHLLQSEDPEKMPKKREINPKDNHISFQCESMGAVEKKLKDLGIQHVRALVEEGGVQVEQLFFHDPDGFMIEICNCDNLPVIPLVGEIARSCSSLNLQTMQQMQPVLQPERAV
;
A
#
# COMPACT_ATOMS: atom_id res chain seq x y z
N MET A 1 19.37 -24.66 16.17
CA MET A 1 18.56 -23.93 15.18
C MET A 1 18.31 -22.52 15.73
N LYS A 2 18.81 -21.46 15.09
CA LYS A 2 18.51 -20.08 15.52
C LYS A 2 17.04 -19.83 15.22
N GLY A 3 16.22 -19.61 16.25
CA GLY A 3 14.84 -19.18 16.07
C GLY A 3 14.82 -17.93 15.20
N ARG A 4 14.03 -17.93 14.13
CA ARG A 4 13.78 -16.70 13.37
C ARG A 4 13.08 -15.76 14.33
N MET A 5 13.78 -14.71 14.78
CA MET A 5 13.10 -13.59 15.41
C MET A 5 12.08 -13.06 14.40
N GLY A 6 10.82 -12.95 14.80
CA GLY A 6 9.83 -12.17 14.06
C GLY A 6 10.30 -10.71 13.91
N ASN A 7 9.47 -9.84 13.33
CA ASN A 7 9.70 -8.39 13.15
C ASN A 7 11.10 -7.83 13.58
N PRO A 8 12.18 -8.16 12.85
CA PRO A 8 13.54 -7.97 13.33
C PRO A 8 13.97 -6.49 13.35
N LEU A 9 13.24 -5.66 12.60
CA LEU A 9 13.45 -4.22 12.50
C LEU A 9 12.41 -3.44 13.31
N HIS A 10 11.54 -4.11 14.06
CA HIS A 10 10.47 -3.48 14.84
C HIS A 10 9.58 -2.53 14.00
N LEU A 11 9.34 -2.88 12.73
CA LEU A 11 8.51 -2.10 11.81
C LEU A 11 7.05 -2.14 12.26
N LYS A 12 6.35 -1.02 12.07
CA LYS A 12 4.92 -0.91 12.43
C LYS A 12 4.01 -1.03 11.21
N SER A 13 4.31 -0.28 10.15
CA SER A 13 3.50 -0.21 8.93
C SER A 13 4.33 0.35 7.78
N LEU A 14 3.77 0.27 6.56
CA LEU A 14 4.21 1.13 5.47
C LEU A 14 3.98 2.60 5.87
N ASN A 15 4.98 3.45 5.67
CA ASN A 15 4.89 4.86 6.03
C ASN A 15 4.49 5.72 4.82
N HIS A 16 5.25 5.58 3.73
CA HIS A 16 4.96 6.26 2.47
C HIS A 16 5.58 5.49 1.30
N ILE A 17 5.10 5.82 0.11
CA ILE A 17 5.76 5.51 -1.17
C ILE A 17 6.26 6.80 -1.80
N SER A 18 7.25 6.67 -2.68
CA SER A 18 7.85 7.80 -3.38
C SER A 18 7.74 7.59 -4.88
N HIS A 19 7.24 8.60 -5.58
CA HIS A 19 7.06 8.58 -7.03
C HIS A 19 7.74 9.77 -7.68
N LEU A 20 8.61 9.47 -8.65
CA LEU A 20 9.09 10.44 -9.60
C LEU A 20 8.00 10.66 -10.65
N CYS A 21 7.63 11.91 -10.89
CA CYS A 21 6.56 12.30 -11.79
C CYS A 21 7.03 13.32 -12.82
N ARG A 22 6.38 13.34 -13.99
CA ARG A 22 6.64 14.38 -15.01
C ARG A 22 6.08 15.73 -14.57
N SER A 23 4.94 15.72 -13.90
CA SER A 23 4.21 16.91 -13.46
C SER A 23 3.62 16.73 -12.06
N VAL A 24 4.16 17.45 -11.08
CA VAL A 24 3.65 17.42 -9.70
C VAL A 24 2.17 17.80 -9.65
N LYS A 25 1.75 18.77 -10.46
CA LYS A 25 0.35 19.20 -10.51
C LYS A 25 -0.56 18.08 -11.02
N GLU A 26 -0.24 17.46 -12.14
CA GLU A 26 -1.07 16.39 -12.72
C GLU A 26 -1.14 15.18 -11.79
N SER A 27 -0.03 14.85 -11.13
CA SER A 27 -0.01 13.80 -10.12
C SER A 27 -0.88 14.16 -8.91
N ILE A 28 -0.79 15.39 -8.38
CA ILE A 28 -1.67 15.83 -7.28
C ILE A 28 -3.14 15.69 -7.69
N ASP A 29 -3.52 16.24 -8.84
CA ASP A 29 -4.89 16.20 -9.34
C ASP A 29 -5.38 14.74 -9.44
N PHE A 30 -4.56 13.83 -9.96
CA PHE A 30 -4.91 12.41 -10.02
C PHE A 30 -5.05 11.76 -8.64
N TYR A 31 -4.01 11.84 -7.79
CA TYR A 31 -4.01 11.16 -6.49
C TYR A 31 -5.08 11.72 -5.56
N GLN A 32 -5.42 13.01 -5.68
CA GLN A 32 -6.50 13.64 -4.93
C GLN A 32 -7.88 13.31 -5.50
N ASP A 33 -8.12 13.57 -6.79
CA ASP A 33 -9.47 13.55 -7.33
C ASP A 33 -9.92 12.15 -7.78
N VAL A 34 -8.97 11.24 -8.05
CA VAL A 34 -9.24 9.84 -8.43
C VAL A 34 -9.12 8.92 -7.22
N LEU A 35 -8.03 9.00 -6.47
CA LEU A 35 -7.78 8.09 -5.33
C LEU A 35 -8.23 8.66 -3.97
N GLY A 36 -8.47 9.96 -3.84
CA GLY A 36 -8.94 10.55 -2.58
C GLY A 36 -7.84 10.89 -1.56
N PHE A 37 -6.57 10.98 -1.98
CA PHE A 37 -5.50 11.47 -1.11
C PHE A 37 -5.63 12.97 -0.85
N VAL A 38 -5.09 13.45 0.28
CA VAL A 38 -5.12 14.88 0.62
C VAL A 38 -3.69 15.43 0.60
N PRO A 39 -3.41 16.55 -0.09
CA PRO A 39 -2.14 17.25 0.02
C PRO A 39 -1.87 17.72 1.45
N ILE A 40 -0.65 17.51 1.93
CA ILE A 40 -0.22 17.90 3.28
C ILE A 40 1.00 18.83 3.21
N ARG A 41 1.25 19.53 4.33
CA ARG A 41 2.39 20.44 4.44
C ARG A 41 3.70 19.68 4.25
N ARG A 42 4.51 20.15 3.30
CA ARG A 42 5.87 19.68 3.06
C ARG A 42 6.89 20.46 3.94
N PRO A 43 7.94 19.81 4.46
CA PRO A 43 9.06 20.49 5.10
C PRO A 43 9.69 21.55 4.18
N GLY A 44 9.93 22.75 4.71
CA GLY A 44 10.48 23.87 3.94
C GLY A 44 11.97 23.76 3.61
N SER A 45 12.67 22.75 4.14
CA SER A 45 14.09 22.51 3.86
C SER A 45 14.35 21.87 2.49
N PHE A 46 13.30 21.44 1.79
CA PHE A 46 13.47 20.82 0.49
C PHE A 46 13.48 21.86 -0.63
N ASN A 47 14.48 21.77 -1.51
CA ASN A 47 14.78 22.73 -2.56
C ASN A 47 14.50 22.20 -3.98
N PHE A 48 13.66 21.17 -4.09
CA PHE A 48 13.21 20.57 -5.35
C PHE A 48 11.69 20.66 -5.48
N ASP A 49 11.15 20.56 -6.70
CA ASP A 49 9.71 20.56 -6.92
C ASP A 49 9.09 19.21 -6.51
N GLY A 50 8.04 19.27 -5.68
CA GLY A 50 7.44 18.07 -5.13
C GLY A 50 6.31 18.36 -4.15
N ALA A 51 5.52 17.34 -3.86
CA ALA A 51 4.38 17.43 -2.98
C ALA A 51 4.26 16.19 -2.09
N TRP A 52 3.68 16.36 -0.90
CA TRP A 52 3.36 15.28 0.00
C TRP A 52 1.86 15.15 0.08
N LEU A 53 1.36 13.92 -0.04
CA LEU A 53 -0.05 13.60 0.09
C LEU A 53 -0.21 12.51 1.15
N PHE A 54 -1.38 12.45 1.79
CA PHE A 54 -1.69 11.45 2.81
C PHE A 54 -3.13 10.96 2.67
N GLY A 55 -3.32 9.65 2.84
CA GLY A 55 -4.61 8.99 2.73
C GLY A 55 -4.49 7.52 3.13
N PHE A 56 -5.57 6.92 3.64
CA PHE A 56 -5.61 5.48 3.96
C PHE A 56 -4.49 4.99 4.90
N GLY A 57 -3.94 5.89 5.73
CA GLY A 57 -2.83 5.58 6.64
C GLY A 57 -1.44 5.56 5.99
N ILE A 58 -1.30 5.90 4.70
CA ILE A 58 -0.03 5.95 3.98
C ILE A 58 0.23 7.34 3.36
N GLY A 59 1.50 7.70 3.23
CA GLY A 59 1.93 8.88 2.49
C GLY A 59 2.27 8.57 1.02
N ILE A 60 2.09 9.57 0.15
CA ILE A 60 2.68 9.59 -1.20
C ILE A 60 3.58 10.83 -1.29
N HIS A 61 4.86 10.61 -1.53
CA HIS A 61 5.83 11.67 -1.82
C HIS A 61 6.01 11.77 -3.34
N LEU A 62 5.56 12.88 -3.92
CA LEU A 62 5.77 13.19 -5.33
C LEU A 62 7.03 14.04 -5.47
N LEU A 63 7.89 13.63 -6.41
CA LEU A 63 9.09 14.36 -6.80
C LEU A 63 9.00 14.67 -8.29
N GLN A 64 9.14 15.93 -8.68
CA GLN A 64 9.25 16.28 -10.10
C GLN A 64 10.57 15.76 -10.66
N SER A 65 10.52 15.12 -11.82
CA SER A 65 11.73 14.77 -12.57
C SER A 65 12.41 16.00 -13.13
N GLU A 66 13.75 16.07 -13.04
CA GLU A 66 14.56 17.10 -13.70
C GLU A 66 14.62 16.90 -15.23
N ASP A 67 14.44 15.65 -15.69
CA ASP A 67 14.39 15.27 -17.09
C ASP A 67 13.07 14.51 -17.39
N PRO A 68 11.90 15.18 -17.43
CA PRO A 68 10.63 14.52 -17.69
C PRO A 68 10.67 13.70 -18.99
N GLU A 69 11.20 14.24 -20.08
CA GLU A 69 11.26 13.57 -21.39
C GLU A 69 12.01 12.23 -21.39
N LYS A 70 12.93 12.01 -20.44
CA LYS A 70 13.69 10.76 -20.31
C LYS A 70 12.99 9.72 -19.45
N MET A 71 11.92 10.09 -18.74
CA MET A 71 11.16 9.12 -17.96
C MET A 71 10.55 8.04 -18.87
N PRO A 72 10.34 6.81 -18.36
CA PRO A 72 9.65 5.78 -19.10
C PRO A 72 8.29 6.27 -19.60
N LYS A 73 7.95 5.90 -20.84
CA LYS A 73 6.62 6.17 -21.37
C LYS A 73 5.62 5.18 -20.78
N LYS A 74 4.38 5.63 -20.59
CA LYS A 74 3.26 4.79 -20.22
C LYS A 74 3.11 3.66 -21.24
N ARG A 75 3.14 2.41 -20.76
CA ARG A 75 2.96 1.19 -21.55
C ARG A 75 1.53 0.68 -21.40
N GLU A 76 1.21 -0.38 -22.12
CA GLU A 76 -0.03 -1.14 -21.91
C GLU A 76 -0.11 -1.65 -20.46
N ILE A 77 -1.33 -1.75 -19.93
CA ILE A 77 -1.57 -2.25 -18.58
C ILE A 77 -1.19 -3.73 -18.54
N ASN A 78 -0.21 -4.07 -17.72
CA ASN A 78 0.22 -5.44 -17.49
C ASN A 78 0.06 -5.79 -16.01
N PRO A 79 -0.93 -6.61 -15.61
CA PRO A 79 -1.15 -7.02 -14.22
C PRO A 79 0.07 -7.64 -13.51
N LYS A 80 1.14 -8.00 -14.24
CA LYS A 80 2.39 -8.54 -13.71
C LYS A 80 3.47 -7.48 -13.41
N ASP A 81 3.25 -6.21 -13.75
CA ASP A 81 4.21 -5.13 -13.45
C ASP A 81 4.18 -4.77 -11.94
N ASN A 82 5.18 -4.02 -11.47
CA ASN A 82 5.21 -3.53 -10.09
C ASN A 82 4.05 -2.55 -9.84
N HIS A 83 3.38 -2.68 -8.69
CA HIS A 83 2.24 -1.84 -8.33
C HIS A 83 2.15 -1.61 -6.82
N ILE A 84 1.33 -0.62 -6.45
CA ILE A 84 0.71 -0.55 -5.13
C ILE A 84 -0.73 -1.03 -5.23
N SER A 85 -1.22 -1.69 -4.17
CA SER A 85 -2.57 -2.22 -4.12
C SER A 85 -3.37 -1.55 -3.00
N PHE A 86 -4.63 -1.22 -3.28
CA PHE A 86 -5.58 -0.73 -2.30
C PHE A 86 -6.77 -1.66 -2.16
N GLN A 87 -7.28 -1.76 -0.94
CA GLN A 87 -8.57 -2.36 -0.69
C GLN A 87 -9.68 -1.35 -1.03
N CYS A 88 -10.85 -1.85 -1.41
CA CYS A 88 -12.04 -1.02 -1.58
C CYS A 88 -13.28 -1.68 -0.96
N GLU A 89 -14.32 -0.87 -0.73
CA GLU A 89 -15.61 -1.35 -0.24
C GLU A 89 -16.43 -2.03 -1.35
N SER A 90 -16.23 -1.63 -2.61
CA SER A 90 -16.98 -2.15 -3.75
C SER A 90 -16.20 -2.05 -5.06
N MET A 91 -15.83 -3.20 -5.61
CA MET A 91 -15.16 -3.30 -6.92
C MET A 91 -16.01 -2.70 -8.05
N GLY A 92 -17.33 -2.92 -8.01
CA GLY A 92 -18.25 -2.36 -9.00
C GLY A 92 -18.32 -0.84 -8.97
N ALA A 93 -18.30 -0.23 -7.78
CA ALA A 93 -18.30 1.23 -7.65
C ALA A 93 -16.99 1.85 -8.19
N VAL A 94 -15.86 1.24 -7.87
CA VAL A 94 -14.54 1.64 -8.39
C VAL A 94 -14.51 1.55 -9.92
N GLU A 95 -14.90 0.40 -10.49
CA GLU A 95 -14.87 0.20 -11.94
C GLU A 95 -15.77 1.21 -12.67
N LYS A 96 -16.97 1.47 -12.13
CA LYS A 96 -17.86 2.50 -12.66
C LYS A 96 -17.20 3.88 -12.63
N LYS A 97 -16.58 4.26 -11.52
CA LYS A 97 -15.92 5.57 -11.39
C LYS A 97 -14.76 5.72 -12.37
N LEU A 98 -13.95 4.68 -12.57
CA LEU A 98 -12.87 4.68 -13.58
C LEU A 98 -13.43 4.88 -14.99
N LYS A 99 -14.52 4.20 -15.34
CA LYS A 99 -15.22 4.38 -16.63
C LYS A 99 -15.74 5.81 -16.81
N ASP A 100 -16.40 6.37 -15.79
CA ASP A 100 -16.93 7.73 -15.82
C ASP A 100 -15.82 8.78 -16.01
N LEU A 101 -14.62 8.51 -15.48
CA LEU A 101 -13.43 9.36 -15.63
C LEU A 101 -12.64 9.10 -16.92
N GLY A 102 -13.04 8.11 -17.73
CA GLY A 102 -12.32 7.73 -18.95
C GLY A 102 -10.96 7.05 -18.70
N ILE A 103 -10.74 6.51 -17.51
CA ILE A 103 -9.49 5.85 -17.14
C ILE A 103 -9.49 4.40 -17.64
N GLN A 104 -8.54 4.09 -18.52
CA GLN A 104 -8.31 2.73 -19.01
C GLN A 104 -7.92 1.82 -17.84
N HIS A 105 -8.53 0.64 -17.77
CA HIS A 105 -8.30 -0.34 -16.72
C HIS A 105 -8.46 -1.77 -17.25
N VAL A 106 -7.82 -2.73 -16.58
CA VAL A 106 -7.92 -4.17 -16.84
C VAL A 106 -8.44 -4.87 -15.60
N ARG A 107 -9.34 -5.82 -15.77
CA ARG A 107 -9.88 -6.67 -14.70
C ARG A 107 -9.24 -8.04 -14.74
N ALA A 108 -8.95 -8.60 -13.57
CA ALA A 108 -8.56 -9.99 -13.40
C ALA A 108 -9.37 -10.65 -12.28
N LEU A 109 -9.47 -11.97 -12.35
CA LEU A 109 -10.14 -12.80 -11.36
C LEU A 109 -9.18 -13.94 -10.98
N VAL A 110 -8.97 -14.12 -9.68
CA VAL A 110 -8.22 -15.23 -9.10
C VAL A 110 -9.20 -16.08 -8.31
N GLU A 111 -9.13 -17.41 -8.49
CA GLU A 111 -9.95 -18.35 -7.73
C GLU A 111 -9.04 -19.33 -6.98
N GLU A 112 -9.21 -19.40 -5.66
CA GLU A 112 -8.47 -20.31 -4.80
C GLU A 112 -9.41 -20.89 -3.74
N GLY A 113 -9.53 -22.21 -3.68
CA GLY A 113 -10.34 -22.89 -2.68
C GLY A 113 -11.83 -22.49 -2.70
N GLY A 114 -12.36 -22.09 -3.86
CA GLY A 114 -13.74 -21.59 -4.01
C GLY A 114 -13.94 -20.14 -3.57
N VAL A 115 -12.89 -19.44 -3.16
CA VAL A 115 -12.90 -18.00 -2.92
C VAL A 115 -12.47 -17.29 -4.20
N GLN A 116 -13.23 -16.25 -4.58
CA GLN A 116 -12.92 -15.40 -5.72
C GLN A 116 -12.34 -14.07 -5.23
N VAL A 117 -11.21 -13.70 -5.82
CA VAL A 117 -10.54 -12.41 -5.65
C VAL A 117 -10.57 -11.66 -6.97
N GLU A 118 -11.04 -10.44 -6.90
CA GLU A 118 -11.17 -9.53 -8.02
C GLU A 118 -10.07 -8.48 -7.94
N GLN A 119 -9.49 -8.18 -9.10
CA GLN A 119 -8.43 -7.20 -9.22
C GLN A 119 -8.77 -6.23 -10.36
N LEU A 120 -8.53 -4.94 -10.13
CA LEU A 120 -8.61 -3.89 -11.15
C LEU A 120 -7.27 -3.17 -11.22
N PHE A 121 -6.68 -3.14 -12.40
CA PHE A 121 -5.40 -2.51 -12.66
C PHE A 121 -5.60 -1.29 -13.55
N PHE A 122 -4.99 -0.18 -13.18
CA PHE A 122 -4.91 1.02 -14.00
C PHE A 122 -3.61 1.77 -13.70
N HIS A 123 -3.33 2.77 -14.52
CA HIS A 123 -2.12 3.57 -14.39
C HIS A 123 -2.44 4.96 -13.86
N ASP A 124 -1.52 5.49 -13.07
CA ASP A 124 -1.44 6.93 -12.81
C ASP A 124 -1.05 7.71 -14.09
N PRO A 125 -0.89 9.05 -14.02
CA PRO A 125 -0.51 9.87 -15.18
C PRO A 125 0.81 9.43 -15.84
N ASP A 126 1.78 8.99 -15.04
CA ASP A 126 3.13 8.64 -15.47
C ASP A 126 3.31 7.16 -15.83
N GLY A 127 2.29 6.33 -15.60
CA GLY A 127 2.30 4.91 -15.93
C GLY A 127 2.67 4.00 -14.76
N PHE A 128 2.71 4.51 -13.53
CA PHE A 128 2.82 3.66 -12.34
C PHE A 128 1.51 2.88 -12.15
N MET A 129 1.62 1.58 -11.91
CA MET A 129 0.46 0.72 -11.82
C MET A 129 -0.17 0.75 -10.42
N ILE A 130 -1.47 0.93 -10.39
CA ILE A 130 -2.31 0.90 -9.21
C ILE A 130 -3.25 -0.29 -9.36
N GLU A 131 -3.33 -1.09 -8.31
CA GLU A 131 -4.26 -2.20 -8.19
C GLU A 131 -5.32 -1.87 -7.15
N ILE A 132 -6.57 -2.25 -7.43
CA ILE A 132 -7.61 -2.39 -6.42
C ILE A 132 -7.90 -3.88 -6.28
N CYS A 133 -7.71 -4.43 -5.07
CA CYS A 133 -7.89 -5.85 -4.80
C CYS A 133 -8.72 -6.09 -3.53
N ASN A 134 -9.58 -7.11 -3.55
CA ASN A 134 -10.22 -7.69 -2.35
C ASN A 134 -9.48 -8.95 -1.88
N CYS A 135 -8.15 -8.92 -1.95
CA CYS A 135 -7.24 -10.02 -1.64
C CYS A 135 -7.35 -10.48 -0.18
N ASP A 136 -7.91 -9.65 0.70
CA ASP A 136 -8.18 -9.98 2.10
C ASP A 136 -9.26 -11.06 2.30
N ASN A 137 -10.01 -11.37 1.23
CA ASN A 137 -10.89 -12.54 1.17
C ASN A 137 -10.10 -13.86 1.28
N LEU A 138 -8.82 -13.89 0.89
CA LEU A 138 -7.97 -15.07 1.01
C LEU A 138 -7.33 -15.15 2.41
N PRO A 139 -7.23 -16.36 3.00
CA PRO A 139 -6.52 -16.53 4.25
C PRO A 139 -5.01 -16.31 4.05
N VAL A 140 -4.39 -15.56 4.96
CA VAL A 140 -2.93 -15.41 4.98
C VAL A 140 -2.31 -16.64 5.64
N ILE A 141 -1.71 -17.52 4.83
CA ILE A 141 -1.06 -18.74 5.30
C ILE A 141 0.47 -18.61 5.12
N PRO A 142 1.25 -18.47 6.21
CA PRO A 142 2.71 -18.44 6.11
C PRO A 142 3.26 -19.74 5.52
N LEU A 143 4.23 -19.67 4.60
CA LEU A 143 4.89 -20.85 4.01
C LEU A 143 5.67 -21.70 5.04
N VAL A 144 6.03 -21.09 6.18
CA VAL A 144 6.72 -21.74 7.31
C VAL A 144 6.10 -21.23 8.61
N GLY A 145 5.45 -22.10 9.39
CA GLY A 145 4.79 -21.76 10.66
C GLY A 145 3.26 -21.86 10.61
N GLU A 146 2.59 -21.72 11.76
CA GLU A 146 1.12 -21.80 11.87
C GLU A 146 0.40 -20.55 11.33
N ILE A 147 -0.87 -20.75 10.96
CA ILE A 147 -1.76 -19.81 10.26
C ILE A 147 -2.02 -18.55 11.11
N ALA A 148 -1.63 -17.38 10.60
CA ALA A 148 -2.10 -16.10 11.13
C ALA A 148 -3.41 -15.75 10.42
N ARG A 149 -4.55 -15.77 11.13
CA ARG A 149 -5.81 -15.32 10.54
C ARG A 149 -5.67 -13.87 10.08
N SER A 150 -6.08 -13.59 8.84
CA SER A 150 -6.31 -12.23 8.36
C SER A 150 -7.39 -11.61 9.24
N CYS A 151 -7.01 -10.67 10.08
CA CYS A 151 -7.96 -9.87 10.85
C CYS A 151 -7.66 -8.42 10.51
N SER A 152 -8.63 -7.78 9.85
CA SER A 152 -8.66 -6.36 9.46
C SER A 152 -8.57 -5.38 10.64
N SER A 153 -8.36 -5.84 11.87
CA SER A 153 -8.02 -5.01 13.02
C SER A 153 -7.65 -5.90 14.22
N LEU A 154 -6.42 -6.43 14.28
CA LEU A 154 -5.88 -6.89 15.56
C LEU A 154 -5.09 -5.74 16.19
N ASN A 155 -5.66 -5.15 17.23
CA ASN A 155 -4.89 -4.44 18.26
C ASN A 155 -3.82 -5.42 18.77
N LEU A 156 -2.57 -5.20 18.36
CA LEU A 156 -1.42 -5.99 18.75
C LEU A 156 -1.05 -5.66 20.22
N GLN A 157 -1.89 -6.04 21.17
CA GLN A 157 -1.60 -5.92 22.61
C GLN A 157 -1.63 -7.23 23.38
N THR A 158 -2.06 -8.35 22.79
CA THR A 158 -2.17 -9.61 23.54
C THR A 158 -0.98 -10.52 23.28
N MET A 159 0.22 -10.13 23.72
CA MET A 159 1.35 -11.05 24.01
C MET A 159 2.40 -10.39 24.93
N GLN A 160 1.96 -9.71 25.99
CA GLN A 160 2.85 -9.37 27.10
C GLN A 160 2.23 -9.83 28.43
N GLN A 161 3.08 -10.50 29.21
CA GLN A 161 2.93 -10.93 30.61
C GLN A 161 2.47 -12.37 30.85
N MET A 162 3.39 -13.32 30.64
CA MET A 162 3.68 -14.29 31.70
C MET A 162 4.92 -13.78 32.46
N GLN A 163 4.71 -13.18 33.64
CA GLN A 163 5.78 -12.84 34.56
C GLN A 163 6.32 -14.11 35.24
N PRO A 164 7.64 -14.28 35.40
CA PRO A 164 8.18 -15.14 36.44
C PRO A 164 8.22 -14.39 37.78
N VAL A 165 7.73 -15.07 38.81
CA VAL A 165 7.80 -14.71 40.23
C VAL A 165 9.26 -14.55 40.68
N LEU A 166 9.63 -13.37 41.18
CA LEU A 166 10.88 -13.15 41.93
C LEU A 166 10.73 -13.73 43.35
N GLN A 167 11.60 -14.66 43.72
CA GLN A 167 11.81 -15.04 45.13
C GLN A 167 12.82 -14.07 45.78
N PRO A 168 12.68 -13.76 47.09
CA PRO A 168 13.56 -12.82 47.78
C PRO A 168 14.88 -13.48 48.20
N GLU A 169 16.01 -12.81 47.96
CA GLU A 169 17.28 -13.12 48.61
C GLU A 169 17.20 -12.78 50.10
N ARG A 170 17.66 -13.73 50.94
CA ARG A 170 17.81 -13.57 52.38
C ARG A 170 19.13 -12.90 52.72
N ALA A 171 19.07 -12.12 53.80
CA ALA A 171 20.10 -11.33 54.44
C ALA A 171 21.44 -12.04 54.73
N VAL A 172 22.52 -11.24 54.70
CA VAL A 172 23.42 -11.01 55.84
C VAL A 172 23.70 -9.52 55.94
#